data_AF-A0A2V8U127-F1
#
_entry.id   AF-A0A2V8U127-F1
#
_cell.length_a   1.000
_cell.length_b   1.000
_cell.length_c   1.000
_cell.angle_alpha   90.00
_cell.angle_beta   90.00
_cell.angle_gamma   90.00
#
_symmetry.space_group_name_H-M   'P 1'
#
loop_
_entity.id
_entity.type
_entity.pdbx_description
1 polymer ?
#
loop_
_entity_poly.entity_id
_entity_poly.type
_entity_poly.pdbx_seq_one_letter_code
_entity_poly.pdbx_strand_id
1 'polypeptide(L)'
;MPFERGLLMLTEGDRLVPQVIRVPPDEAGSTISISRTIADRVLRSKESILTSDALLDDRFRMGHSVEAQQLRSVMCVPLWDNREVIGLIYVDNRHRAGLFTEENLRLLANLANVAAVKIENARLFEHVVAAERMEQELQRAAEIQDHLLPAQGPPIPGWRTAATVSGWETSPARVCRRRS
;
A
#
# COMPACT_ATOMS: atom_id res chain seq x y z
N MET A 1 27.68 -4.44 6.99
CA MET A 1 27.19 -4.19 8.37
C MET A 1 26.81 -5.51 9.02
N PRO A 2 27.32 -5.85 10.21
CA PRO A 2 26.92 -7.05 10.93
C PRO A 2 25.64 -6.74 11.75
N PHE A 3 24.49 -6.70 11.08
CA PHE A 3 23.20 -6.78 11.77
C PHE A 3 22.76 -8.24 11.84
N GLU A 4 22.06 -8.60 12.91
CA GLU A 4 21.56 -9.95 13.13
C GLU A 4 20.21 -10.13 12.45
N ARG A 5 19.32 -9.15 12.66
CA ARG A 5 17.98 -9.16 12.10
C ARG A 5 17.72 -7.88 11.32
N GLY A 6 17.00 -8.01 10.22
CA GLY A 6 16.58 -6.90 9.38
C GLY A 6 15.17 -7.11 8.88
N LEU A 7 14.33 -6.09 9.08
CA LEU A 7 12.93 -6.10 8.69
C LEU A 7 12.64 -4.87 7.83
N LEU A 8 11.93 -5.08 6.72
CA LEU A 8 11.27 -4.01 5.98
C LEU A 8 9.77 -4.17 6.22
N MET A 9 9.16 -3.14 6.78
CA MET A 9 7.73 -3.13 7.10
C MET A 9 7.07 -1.96 6.40
N LEU A 10 5.92 -2.20 5.77
CA LEU A 10 5.11 -1.16 5.15
C LEU A 10 3.87 -0.90 5.99
N THR A 11 3.38 0.34 5.96
CA THR A 11 2.12 0.72 6.59
C THR A 11 0.95 0.33 5.69
N GLU A 12 -0.01 -0.38 6.27
CA GLU A 12 -1.32 -0.68 5.68
C GLU A 12 -2.39 -0.23 6.68
N GLY A 13 -2.98 0.95 6.44
CA GLY A 13 -3.79 1.65 7.44
C GLY A 13 -2.96 1.92 8.70
N ASP A 14 -3.48 1.51 9.86
CA ASP A 14 -2.81 1.69 11.16
C ASP A 14 -1.85 0.55 11.53
N ARG A 15 -1.56 -0.37 10.60
CA ARG A 15 -0.76 -1.58 10.89
C ARG A 15 0.56 -1.56 10.12
N LEU A 16 1.62 -1.99 10.79
CA LEU A 16 2.89 -2.32 10.14
C LEU A 16 2.86 -3.79 9.71
N VAL A 17 2.98 -3.99 8.39
CA VAL A 17 2.99 -5.31 7.77
C VAL A 17 4.40 -5.63 7.29
N PRO A 18 5.00 -6.75 7.73
CA PRO A 18 6.32 -7.13 7.27
C PRO A 18 6.28 -7.57 5.81
N GLN A 19 7.12 -6.95 4.98
CA GLN A 19 7.31 -7.32 3.57
C GLN A 19 8.58 -8.14 3.37
N VAL A 20 9.63 -7.83 4.15
CA VAL A 20 10.88 -8.57 4.14
C VAL A 20 11.32 -8.82 5.58
N ILE A 21 11.71 -10.06 5.84
CA ILE A 21 12.27 -10.49 7.11
C ILE A 21 13.57 -11.23 6.83
N ARG A 22 14.65 -10.76 7.42
CA ARG A 22 15.94 -11.43 7.45
C ARG A 22 16.32 -11.68 8.91
N VAL A 23 16.43 -12.94 9.27
CA VAL A 23 16.83 -13.39 10.62
C VAL A 23 17.82 -14.53 10.52
N PRO A 24 18.54 -14.86 11.61
CA PRO A 24 19.34 -16.07 11.69
C PRO A 24 18.52 -17.34 11.39
N PRO A 25 19.12 -18.40 10.83
CA PRO A 25 18.40 -19.64 10.46
C PRO A 25 17.68 -20.31 11.63
N ASP A 26 18.20 -20.20 12.84
CA ASP A 26 17.62 -20.72 14.08
C ASP A 26 16.39 -19.94 14.56
N GLU A 27 16.22 -18.69 14.12
CA GLU A 27 15.00 -17.90 14.36
C GLU A 27 13.98 -18.02 13.21
N ALA A 28 14.31 -18.70 12.12
CA ALA A 28 13.44 -18.83 10.94
C ALA A 28 12.12 -19.55 11.30
N GLY A 29 10.99 -18.86 11.14
CA GLY A 29 9.65 -19.39 11.46
C GLY A 29 9.11 -18.98 12.83
N SER A 30 9.90 -18.27 13.64
CA SER A 30 9.42 -17.70 14.90
C SER A 30 8.57 -16.45 14.68
N THR A 31 7.65 -16.14 15.60
CA THR A 31 6.94 -14.85 15.60
C THR A 31 7.92 -13.72 15.93
N ILE A 32 8.29 -12.94 14.93
CA ILE A 32 9.23 -11.84 15.11
C ILE A 32 8.47 -10.62 15.63
N SER A 33 8.97 -10.08 16.74
CA SER A 33 8.49 -8.84 17.32
C SER A 33 9.60 -7.79 17.29
N ILE A 34 9.18 -6.55 17.02
CA ILE A 34 10.03 -5.35 17.10
C ILE A 34 9.52 -4.43 18.22
N SER A 35 10.34 -3.47 18.63
CA SER A 35 9.92 -2.49 19.62
C SER A 35 8.90 -1.51 19.02
N ARG A 36 7.65 -1.55 19.50
CA ARG A 36 6.60 -0.59 19.11
C ARG A 36 6.99 0.84 19.46
N THR A 37 7.64 1.05 20.60
CA THR A 37 8.10 2.37 21.04
C THR A 37 9.04 3.01 20.03
N ILE A 38 9.99 2.24 19.48
CA ILE A 38 10.94 2.72 18.47
C ILE A 38 10.22 2.93 17.14
N ALA A 39 9.46 1.93 16.69
CA ALA A 39 8.72 1.98 15.42
C ALA A 39 7.78 3.20 15.37
N ASP A 40 6.93 3.35 16.38
CA ASP A 40 5.96 4.43 16.46
C ASP A 40 6.63 5.80 16.53
N ARG A 41 7.79 5.90 17.20
CA ARG A 41 8.55 7.15 17.24
C ARG A 41 9.06 7.52 15.86
N VAL A 42 9.66 6.58 15.13
CA VAL A 42 10.12 6.81 13.75
C VAL A 42 8.96 7.19 12.83
N LEU A 43 7.84 6.47 12.92
CA LEU A 43 6.64 6.77 12.11
C LEU A 43 6.11 8.19 12.38
N ARG A 44 6.07 8.62 13.65
CA ARG A 44 5.56 9.94 14.04
C ARG A 44 6.53 11.08 13.78
N SER A 45 7.81 10.93 14.15
CA SER A 45 8.79 12.01 14.03
C SER A 45 9.39 12.12 12.62
N LYS A 46 9.28 11.06 11.80
CA LYS A 46 9.97 10.93 10.52
C LYS A 46 11.50 11.00 10.65
N GLU A 47 12.03 10.75 11.85
CA GLU A 47 13.45 10.79 12.13
C GLU A 47 14.01 9.39 12.34
N SER A 48 15.19 9.15 11.78
CA SER A 48 15.95 7.92 11.99
C SER A 48 16.44 7.81 13.44
N ILE A 49 16.34 6.62 14.01
CA ILE A 49 16.78 6.31 15.37
C ILE A 49 17.98 5.38 15.31
N LEU A 50 19.03 5.74 16.03
CA LEU A 50 20.16 4.90 16.39
C LEU A 50 20.25 4.82 17.92
N THR A 51 20.36 3.62 18.45
CA THR A 51 20.67 3.40 19.87
C THR A 51 21.70 2.28 20.01
N SER A 52 22.71 2.55 20.81
CA SER A 52 23.82 1.65 21.11
C SER A 52 23.51 0.68 22.25
N ASP A 53 22.60 1.07 23.15
CA ASP A 53 22.00 0.22 24.18
C ASP A 53 20.57 0.70 24.46
N ALA A 54 19.57 0.04 23.86
CA ALA A 54 18.18 0.43 24.02
C ALA A 54 17.65 0.26 25.46
N LEU A 55 18.29 -0.61 26.27
CA LEU A 55 17.92 -0.82 27.67
C LEU A 55 18.41 0.31 28.57
N LEU A 56 19.49 0.98 28.20
CA LEU A 56 20.09 2.09 28.96
C LEU A 56 19.65 3.47 28.46
N ASP A 57 18.98 3.52 27.31
CA ASP A 57 18.53 4.76 26.70
C ASP A 57 17.22 5.25 27.33
N ASP A 58 17.29 6.33 28.12
CA ASP A 58 16.13 6.94 28.80
C ASP A 58 14.97 7.24 27.85
N ARG A 59 15.24 7.45 26.54
CA ARG A 59 14.21 7.66 25.51
C ARG A 59 13.30 6.46 25.31
N PHE A 60 13.77 5.27 25.70
CA PHE A 60 13.14 3.97 25.40
C PHE A 60 12.96 3.07 26.64
N ARG A 61 13.59 3.40 27.78
CA ARG A 61 13.44 2.69 29.07
C ARG A 61 12.01 2.51 29.56
N MET A 62 11.11 3.44 29.23
CA MET A 62 9.69 3.37 29.61
C MET A 62 8.86 2.45 28.69
N GLY A 63 9.44 1.95 27.60
CA GLY A 63 8.76 1.09 26.64
C GLY A 63 8.88 -0.38 27.02
N HIS A 64 7.81 -0.99 27.52
CA HIS A 64 7.75 -2.42 27.88
C HIS A 64 8.25 -3.39 26.77
N SER A 65 8.23 -2.96 25.50
CA SER A 65 8.71 -3.75 24.36
C SER A 65 10.23 -3.85 24.23
N VAL A 66 10.99 -2.92 24.83
CA VAL A 66 12.46 -2.87 24.70
C VAL A 66 13.13 -3.81 25.70
N GLU A 67 12.65 -3.79 26.96
CA GLU A 67 13.10 -4.73 28.00
C GLU A 67 12.77 -6.18 27.66
N ALA A 68 11.55 -6.44 27.13
CA ALA A 68 11.11 -7.78 26.78
C ALA A 68 11.93 -8.42 25.62
N GLN A 69 12.61 -7.61 24.80
CA GLN A 69 13.33 -8.09 23.62
C GLN A 69 14.86 -8.08 23.77
N GLN A 70 15.38 -7.69 24.94
CA GLN A 70 16.82 -7.56 25.24
C GLN A 70 17.62 -6.87 24.12
N LEU A 71 17.03 -5.82 23.52
CA LEU A 71 17.62 -5.12 22.39
C LEU A 71 18.86 -4.36 22.86
N ARG A 72 20.03 -4.69 22.31
CA ARG A 72 21.26 -3.95 22.60
C ARG A 72 21.50 -2.88 21.55
N SER A 73 21.71 -3.23 20.29
CA SER A 73 21.87 -2.25 19.22
C SER A 73 20.65 -2.23 18.30
N VAL A 74 20.12 -1.04 17.99
CA VAL A 74 19.01 -0.88 17.04
C VAL A 74 19.26 0.31 16.11
N MET A 75 18.99 0.13 14.82
CA MET A 75 18.72 1.23 13.90
C MET A 75 17.33 1.07 13.31
N CYS A 76 16.58 2.16 13.27
CA CYS A 76 15.29 2.21 12.59
C CYS A 76 15.22 3.48 11.76
N VAL A 77 14.92 3.34 10.47
CA VAL A 77 14.83 4.45 9.53
C VAL A 77 13.46 4.43 8.86
N PRO A 78 12.84 5.60 8.62
CA PRO A 78 11.56 5.67 7.93
C PRO A 78 11.75 5.41 6.44
N LEU A 79 10.74 4.78 5.82
CA LEU A 79 10.54 4.84 4.38
C LEU A 79 9.66 6.05 4.10
N TRP A 80 10.26 7.17 3.70
CA TRP A 80 9.55 8.43 3.47
C TRP A 80 9.60 8.81 1.98
N ASP A 81 8.43 9.02 1.38
CA ASP A 81 8.29 9.40 -0.03
C ASP A 81 8.24 10.95 -0.25
N ASN A 82 8.68 11.72 0.75
CA ASN A 82 8.52 13.18 0.91
C ASN A 82 7.13 13.68 1.31
N ARG A 83 6.08 12.84 1.30
CA ARG A 83 4.73 13.21 1.76
C ARG A 83 4.47 12.57 3.11
N GLU A 84 4.55 11.24 3.17
CA GLU A 84 4.22 10.44 4.34
C GLU A 84 5.16 9.26 4.54
N VAL A 85 5.20 8.76 5.78
CA VAL A 85 6.01 7.59 6.09
C VAL A 85 5.21 6.35 5.70
N ILE A 86 5.59 5.73 4.58
CA ILE A 86 4.91 4.55 4.02
C ILE A 86 5.36 3.24 4.69
N GLY A 87 6.26 3.31 5.66
CA GLY A 87 6.87 2.17 6.32
C GLY A 87 8.17 2.50 7.03
N LEU A 88 8.91 1.47 7.40
CA LEU A 88 10.22 1.59 8.04
C LEU A 88 11.12 0.41 7.71
N ILE A 89 12.42 0.63 7.83
CA ILE A 89 13.43 -0.42 7.90
C ILE A 89 13.92 -0.49 9.33
N TYR A 90 13.91 -1.68 9.91
CA TYR A 90 14.32 -1.95 11.27
C TYR A 90 15.43 -2.99 11.27
N VAL A 91 16.58 -2.67 11.87
CA VAL A 91 17.68 -3.61 12.05
C VAL A 91 18.12 -3.61 13.50
N ASP A 92 18.41 -4.79 14.03
CA ASP A 92 18.89 -4.91 15.40
C ASP A 92 19.95 -6.01 15.59
N ASN A 93 20.50 -5.99 16.80
CA ASN A 93 21.33 -7.03 17.36
C ASN A 93 21.04 -7.16 18.86
N ARG A 94 20.73 -8.38 19.31
CA ARG A 94 20.39 -8.66 20.71
C ARG A 94 21.61 -9.04 21.55
N HIS A 95 22.72 -9.39 20.90
CA HIS A 95 23.91 -9.91 21.57
C HIS A 95 24.97 -8.84 21.87
N ARG A 96 25.10 -7.82 21.02
CA ARG A 96 26.17 -6.81 21.09
C ARG A 96 25.62 -5.39 21.07
N ALA A 97 26.07 -4.59 22.02
CA ALA A 97 25.86 -3.14 22.08
C ALA A 97 26.87 -2.41 21.18
N GLY A 98 26.54 -1.17 20.78
CA GLY A 98 27.45 -0.28 20.05
C GLY A 98 27.91 -0.78 18.67
N LEU A 99 27.16 -1.67 18.02
CA LEU A 99 27.56 -2.21 16.71
C LEU A 99 27.36 -1.26 15.54
N PHE A 100 26.41 -0.34 15.68
CA PHE A 100 25.98 0.54 14.60
C PHE A 100 26.56 1.94 14.82
N THR A 101 27.11 2.50 13.75
CA THR A 101 27.65 3.86 13.74
C THR A 101 26.67 4.83 13.08
N GLU A 102 26.92 6.13 13.27
CA GLU A 102 26.18 7.19 12.57
C GLU A 102 26.33 7.08 11.04
N GLU A 103 27.48 6.61 10.54
CA GLU A 103 27.68 6.33 9.12
C GLU A 103 26.77 5.20 8.63
N ASN A 104 26.58 4.15 9.45
CA ASN A 104 25.64 3.08 9.14
C ASN A 104 24.20 3.60 9.06
N LEU A 105 23.82 4.49 9.99
CA LEU A 105 22.50 5.11 10.00
C LEU A 105 22.28 5.94 8.73
N ARG A 106 23.24 6.78 8.35
CA ARG A 106 23.17 7.59 7.11
C ARG A 106 23.06 6.74 5.86
N LEU A 107 23.86 5.68 5.77
CA LEU A 107 23.78 4.75 4.64
C LEU A 107 22.40 4.09 4.56
N LEU A 108 21.89 3.58 5.68
CA LEU A 108 20.59 2.93 5.74
C LEU A 108 19.45 3.90 5.42
N ALA A 109 19.50 5.14 5.94
CA ALA A 109 18.53 6.17 5.66
C ALA A 109 18.51 6.56 4.17
N ASN A 110 19.68 6.69 3.54
CA ASN A 110 19.75 6.96 2.10
C ASN A 110 19.13 5.82 1.27
N LEU A 111 19.42 4.57 1.62
CA LEU A 111 18.80 3.41 0.99
C LEU A 111 17.28 3.39 1.19
N ALA A 112 16.82 3.72 2.41
CA ALA A 112 15.40 3.81 2.72
C ALA A 112 14.68 4.88 1.89
N ASN A 113 15.29 6.06 1.69
CA ASN A 113 14.73 7.11 0.84
C ASN A 113 14.58 6.64 -0.61
N VAL A 114 15.61 6.01 -1.18
CA VAL A 114 15.53 5.46 -2.54
C VAL A 114 14.48 4.35 -2.63
N ALA A 115 14.44 3.46 -1.63
CA ALA A 115 13.46 2.37 -1.58
C ALA A 115 12.03 2.92 -1.48
N ALA A 116 11.78 3.93 -0.66
CA ALA A 116 10.46 4.53 -0.49
C ALA A 116 9.91 5.05 -1.83
N VAL A 117 10.71 5.83 -2.56
CA VAL A 117 10.33 6.33 -3.90
C VAL A 117 10.05 5.18 -4.87
N LYS A 118 10.85 4.11 -4.85
CA LYS A 118 10.66 2.96 -5.75
C LYS A 118 9.40 2.15 -5.42
N ILE A 119 9.12 1.96 -4.14
CA ILE A 119 7.92 1.26 -3.66
C ILE A 119 6.68 2.05 -4.07
N GLU A 120 6.70 3.37 -3.87
CA GLU A 120 5.55 4.21 -4.23
C GLU A 120 5.33 4.24 -5.75
N ASN A 121 6.41 4.33 -6.54
CA ASN A 121 6.29 4.23 -8.00
C ASN A 121 5.72 2.89 -8.46
N ALA A 122 6.09 1.78 -7.81
CA ALA A 122 5.54 0.47 -8.13
C ALA A 122 4.04 0.40 -7.82
N ARG A 123 3.61 0.91 -6.66
CA ARG A 123 2.19 1.01 -6.29
C ARG A 123 1.40 1.86 -7.28
N LEU A 124 1.90 3.06 -7.61
CA LEU A 124 1.26 3.94 -8.59
C LEU A 124 1.12 3.27 -9.96
N PHE A 125 2.15 2.55 -10.40
CA PHE A 125 2.12 1.80 -11.65
C PHE A 125 1.05 0.70 -11.62
N GLU A 126 0.97 -0.07 -10.53
CA GLU A 126 -0.06 -1.11 -10.35
C GLU A 126 -1.48 -0.52 -10.39
N HIS A 127 -1.70 0.65 -9.78
CA HIS A 127 -2.98 1.35 -9.83
C HIS A 127 -3.37 1.77 -11.24
N VAL A 128 -2.43 2.33 -12.02
CA VAL A 128 -2.67 2.70 -13.42
C VAL A 128 -3.05 1.47 -14.24
N VAL A 129 -2.28 0.39 -14.13
CA VAL A 129 -2.55 -0.87 -14.86
C VAL A 129 -3.91 -1.46 -14.47
N ALA A 130 -4.29 -1.41 -13.19
CA ALA A 130 -5.59 -1.89 -12.74
C ALA A 130 -6.75 -1.04 -13.29
N ALA A 131 -6.59 0.28 -13.34
CA ALA A 131 -7.59 1.19 -13.89
C ALA A 131 -7.80 0.95 -15.40
N GLU A 132 -6.71 0.82 -16.17
CA GLU A 132 -6.78 0.52 -17.60
C GLU A 132 -7.47 -0.82 -17.88
N ARG A 133 -7.19 -1.85 -17.08
CA ARG A 133 -7.87 -3.15 -17.20
C ARG A 133 -9.37 -3.03 -16.95
N MET A 134 -9.76 -2.32 -15.90
CA MET A 134 -11.17 -2.10 -15.57
C MET A 134 -11.90 -1.36 -16.70
N GLU A 135 -11.29 -0.32 -17.27
CA GLU A 135 -11.85 0.42 -18.40
C GLU A 135 -12.04 -0.47 -19.64
N GLN A 136 -11.05 -1.30 -19.96
CA GLN A 136 -11.15 -2.26 -21.06
C GLN A 136 -12.27 -3.29 -20.84
N GLU A 137 -12.44 -3.78 -19.61
CA GLU A 137 -13.52 -4.72 -19.26
C GLU A 137 -14.90 -4.08 -19.42
N LEU A 138 -15.06 -2.84 -18.94
CA LEU A 138 -16.29 -2.07 -19.09
C LEU A 138 -16.61 -1.80 -20.56
N GLN A 139 -15.61 -1.41 -21.36
CA GLN A 139 -15.77 -1.16 -22.78
C GLN A 139 -16.22 -2.41 -23.53
N ARG A 140 -15.60 -3.56 -23.25
CA ARG A 140 -16.02 -4.85 -23.83
C ARG A 140 -17.43 -5.25 -23.43
N ALA A 141 -17.81 -5.06 -22.16
CA ALA A 141 -19.16 -5.35 -21.69
C ALA A 141 -20.21 -4.48 -22.39
N ALA A 142 -19.91 -3.19 -22.58
CA ALA A 142 -20.76 -2.25 -23.31
C ALA A 142 -20.94 -2.64 -24.79
N GLU A 143 -19.86 -3.05 -25.46
CA GLU A 143 -19.90 -3.52 -26.86
C GLU A 143 -20.77 -4.78 -27.02
N ILE A 144 -20.65 -5.75 -26.11
CA ILE A 144 -21.50 -6.95 -26.10
C ILE A 144 -22.96 -6.56 -25.89
N GLN A 145 -23.23 -5.66 -24.93
CA GLN A 145 -24.59 -5.20 -24.65
C GLN A 145 -25.22 -4.50 -25.86
N ASP A 146 -24.47 -3.63 -26.54
CA ASP A 146 -24.94 -2.91 -27.73
C ASP A 146 -25.32 -3.89 -28.87
N HIS A 147 -24.52 -4.93 -29.09
CA HIS A 147 -24.82 -5.97 -30.10
C HIS A 147 -25.99 -6.90 -29.73
N LEU A 148 -26.33 -7.01 -28.45
CA LEU A 148 -27.47 -7.82 -27.99
C LEU A 148 -28.81 -7.06 -28.03
N LEU A 149 -28.78 -5.73 -28.15
CA LEU A 149 -29.98 -4.92 -28.24
C LEU A 149 -30.59 -5.04 -29.65
N PRO A 150 -31.86 -5.45 -29.79
CA PRO A 150 -32.48 -5.55 -31.09
C PRO A 150 -32.62 -4.14 -31.70
N ALA A 151 -32.13 -3.97 -32.93
CA ALA A 151 -32.22 -2.72 -33.69
C ALA A 151 -33.66 -2.18 -33.85
N GLN A 152 -34.66 -3.03 -33.58
CA GLN A 152 -36.07 -2.70 -33.63
C GLN A 152 -36.73 -3.26 -32.38
N GLY A 153 -37.51 -2.45 -31.66
CA GLY A 153 -38.29 -2.93 -30.52
C GLY A 153 -39.23 -4.07 -30.94
N PRO A 154 -39.52 -5.04 -30.05
CA PRO A 154 -40.35 -6.19 -30.41
C PRO A 154 -41.70 -5.75 -30.97
N PRO A 155 -42.21 -6.38 -32.04
CA PRO A 155 -43.48 -6.01 -32.63
C PRO A 155 -44.61 -6.31 -31.62
N ILE A 156 -45.33 -5.27 -31.22
CA ILE A 156 -46.48 -5.37 -30.31
C ILE A 156 -47.76 -5.49 -31.16
N PRO A 157 -48.56 -6.57 -31.03
CA PRO A 157 -49.75 -6.75 -31.85
C PRO A 157 -50.72 -5.56 -31.74
N GLY A 158 -51.05 -4.94 -32.87
CA GLY A 158 -51.95 -3.77 -32.94
C GLY A 158 -51.27 -2.40 -32.91
N TRP A 159 -49.94 -2.34 -32.73
CA TRP A 159 -49.17 -1.10 -32.61
C TRP A 159 -48.04 -1.05 -33.65
N ARG A 160 -47.81 0.10 -34.30
CA ARG A 160 -46.57 0.35 -35.05
C ARG A 160 -45.56 0.96 -34.08
N THR A 161 -44.44 0.28 -33.85
CA THR A 161 -43.30 0.81 -33.11
C THR A 161 -42.62 1.89 -33.96
N ALA A 162 -42.86 3.16 -33.64
CA ALA A 162 -42.08 4.27 -34.18
C ALA A 162 -40.83 4.44 -33.31
N ALA A 163 -39.82 3.60 -33.53
CA ALA A 163 -38.53 3.78 -32.88
C ALA A 163 -37.66 4.67 -33.78
N THR A 164 -37.61 5.97 -33.49
CA THR A 164 -36.54 6.86 -33.97
C THR A 164 -35.42 6.83 -32.93
N VAL A 165 -34.34 6.09 -33.22
CA VAL A 165 -33.08 6.20 -32.48
C VAL A 165 -32.36 7.44 -33.00
N SER A 166 -32.78 8.61 -32.53
CA SER A 166 -32.03 9.86 -32.77
C SER A 166 -32.46 10.93 -31.78
N GLY A 167 -31.57 11.26 -30.84
CA GLY A 167 -31.57 12.53 -30.12
C GLY A 167 -32.75 12.78 -29.19
N TRP A 168 -32.47 13.04 -27.92
CA TRP A 168 -33.48 13.40 -26.94
C TRP A 168 -34.00 14.80 -27.27
N GLU A 169 -35.11 14.90 -27.99
CA GLU A 169 -35.90 16.14 -28.06
C GLU A 169 -37.39 15.79 -27.96
N THR A 170 -37.97 16.23 -26.85
CA THR A 170 -39.36 16.08 -26.45
C THR A 170 -40.31 16.80 -27.41
N SER A 171 -41.19 16.05 -28.10
CA SER A 171 -42.39 16.61 -28.75
C SER A 171 -43.50 15.55 -28.87
N PRO A 172 -44.79 15.88 -28.63
CA PRO A 172 -45.81 14.90 -28.29
C PRO A 172 -46.25 14.06 -29.49
N ALA A 173 -46.33 12.75 -29.22
CA ALA A 173 -46.74 11.70 -30.13
C ALA A 173 -48.05 12.03 -30.89
N ARG A 174 -47.96 12.11 -32.22
CA ARG A 174 -49.14 12.09 -33.09
C ARG A 174 -49.54 10.63 -33.33
N VAL A 175 -50.53 10.18 -32.57
CA VAL A 175 -51.15 8.85 -32.67
C VAL A 175 -51.92 8.74 -33.98
N CYS A 176 -51.47 7.87 -34.89
CA CYS A 176 -52.21 7.55 -36.11
C CYS A 176 -53.01 6.25 -35.89
N ARG A 177 -54.33 6.35 -35.70
CA ARG A 177 -55.24 5.19 -35.65
C ARG A 177 -55.40 4.59 -37.06
N ARG A 178 -55.26 3.27 -37.15
CA ARG A 178 -55.62 2.50 -38.35
C ARG A 178 -57.15 2.52 -38.50
N ARG A 179 -57.68 3.17 -39.54
CA ARG A 179 -59.06 2.96 -39.99
C ARG A 179 -59.14 1.60 -40.68
N SER A 180 -60.18 0.86 -40.31
CA SER A 180 -60.65 -0.41 -40.89
C SER A 180 -60.88 -0.32 -42.39
#